data_AF-A0A941M0F1-F1
#
_entry.id   AF-A0A941M0F1-F1
#
_cell.length_a   1.000
_cell.length_b   1.000
_cell.length_c   1.000
_cell.angle_alpha   90.00
_cell.angle_beta   90.00
_cell.angle_gamma   90.00
#
_symmetry.space_group_name_H-M   'P 1'
#
loop_
_entity.id
_entity.type
_entity.pdbx_description
1 polymer ?
#
loop_
_entity_poly.entity_id
_entity_poly.type
_entity_poly.pdbx_seq_one_letter_code
_entity_poly.pdbx_strand_id
1 'polypeptide(L)'
;MADRVRTYPGSRKPTPHQGHAKRNCVKVLERLSAYLDNELSSDVCSEIRMHLGDCPNCEVFLDSLRQTVRLCQHRPAQPLSEKDRTALRRQILKATEAV
;
A
#
# COMPACT_ATOMS: atom_id res chain seq x y z
N MET A 1 -2.00 -26.07 -0.56
CA MET A 1 -2.83 -24.90 -0.92
C MET A 1 -1.99 -24.03 -1.85
N ALA A 2 -2.12 -24.27 -3.16
CA ALA A 2 -1.25 -23.66 -4.16
C ALA A 2 -1.59 -22.17 -4.32
N ASP A 3 -0.67 -21.32 -3.90
CA ASP A 3 -0.70 -19.88 -4.09
C ASP A 3 -0.85 -19.61 -5.60
N ARG A 4 -2.01 -19.07 -6.00
CA ARG A 4 -2.23 -18.61 -7.37
C ARG A 4 -1.38 -17.37 -7.57
N VAL A 5 -0.08 -17.55 -7.78
CA VAL A 5 0.78 -16.51 -8.35
C VAL A 5 0.13 -16.15 -9.67
N ARG A 6 -0.48 -14.96 -9.71
CA ARG A 6 -1.04 -14.36 -10.92
C ARG A 6 0.17 -13.99 -11.79
N THR A 7 0.76 -14.99 -12.45
CA THR A 7 1.83 -14.77 -13.42
C THR A 7 1.24 -13.86 -14.48
N TYR A 8 1.81 -12.66 -14.64
CA TYR A 8 1.28 -11.65 -15.56
C TYR A 8 1.90 -11.92 -16.94
N PRO A 9 1.21 -12.60 -17.87
CA PRO A 9 1.78 -12.90 -19.16
C PRO A 9 1.34 -11.77 -20.11
N GLY A 10 2.30 -10.98 -20.59
CA GLY A 10 2.20 -10.46 -21.94
C GLY A 10 1.88 -8.98 -22.16
N SER A 11 2.09 -8.65 -23.44
CA SER A 11 1.86 -7.39 -24.14
C SER A 11 0.44 -6.88 -23.93
N ARG A 12 0.25 -5.99 -22.94
CA ARG A 12 -1.04 -5.32 -22.75
C ARG A 12 -1.27 -4.29 -23.84
N LYS A 13 -2.36 -4.44 -24.61
CA LYS A 13 -2.89 -3.34 -25.42
C LYS A 13 -3.36 -2.23 -24.47
N PRO A 14 -3.02 -0.95 -24.73
CA PRO A 14 -3.45 0.15 -23.88
C PRO A 14 -4.98 0.23 -23.88
N THR A 15 -5.59 0.11 -22.70
CA THR A 15 -7.02 0.33 -22.51
C THR A 15 -7.31 1.83 -22.63
N PRO A 16 -8.31 2.24 -23.43
CA PRO A 16 -8.69 3.65 -23.52
C PRO A 16 -9.13 4.20 -22.17
N HIS A 17 -8.64 5.38 -21.78
CA HIS A 17 -9.16 6.11 -20.64
C HIS A 17 -10.51 6.73 -21.01
N GLN A 18 -11.61 6.12 -20.60
CA GLN A 18 -12.95 6.68 -20.79
C GLN A 18 -13.27 7.58 -19.58
N GLY A 19 -13.48 8.88 -19.84
CA GLY A 19 -13.96 9.83 -18.84
C GLY A 19 -12.90 10.66 -18.09
N HIS A 20 -11.60 10.41 -18.27
CA HIS A 20 -10.55 11.25 -17.66
C HIS A 20 -9.21 11.20 -18.40
N ALA A 21 -8.35 12.20 -18.18
CA ALA A 21 -7.03 12.25 -18.80
C ALA A 21 -6.02 11.32 -18.11
N LYS A 22 -5.11 10.71 -18.88
CA LYS A 22 -4.02 9.84 -18.37
C LYS A 22 -3.23 10.47 -17.20
N ARG A 23 -3.00 11.79 -17.24
CA ARG A 23 -2.31 12.53 -16.17
C ARG A 23 -2.99 12.38 -14.80
N ASN A 24 -4.31 12.16 -14.76
CA ASN A 24 -5.04 11.97 -13.52
C ASN A 24 -4.70 10.62 -12.89
N CYS A 25 -4.58 9.56 -13.70
CA CYS A 25 -4.10 8.26 -13.22
C CYS A 25 -2.67 8.37 -12.69
N VAL A 26 -1.77 9.04 -13.41
CA VAL A 26 -0.37 9.20 -12.97
C VAL A 26 -0.30 9.86 -11.60
N LYS A 27 -1.05 10.96 -11.39
CA LYS A 27 -1.13 11.63 -10.08
C LYS A 27 -1.64 10.72 -8.97
N VAL A 28 -2.64 9.88 -9.26
CA VAL A 28 -3.16 8.92 -8.27
C VAL A 28 -2.10 7.86 -7.97
N LEU A 29 -1.50 7.26 -9.00
CA LEU A 29 -0.46 6.23 -8.87
C LEU A 29 0.73 6.69 -8.03
N GLU A 30 1.20 7.92 -8.23
CA GLU A 30 2.29 8.53 -7.45
C GLU A 30 1.96 8.65 -5.95
N ARG A 31 0.67 8.76 -5.60
CA ARG A 31 0.19 8.93 -4.22
C ARG A 31 -0.27 7.63 -3.58
N LEU A 32 -0.38 6.52 -4.33
CA LEU A 32 -0.95 5.28 -3.81
C LEU A 32 -0.12 4.65 -2.67
N SER A 33 1.20 4.80 -2.67
CA SER A 33 2.03 4.30 -1.56
C SER A 33 1.70 5.03 -0.25
N ALA A 34 1.78 6.37 -0.25
CA ALA A 34 1.40 7.20 0.89
C ALA A 34 -0.07 7.00 1.31
N TYR A 35 -0.96 6.71 0.35
CA TYR A 35 -2.35 6.35 0.63
C TYR A 35 -2.47 5.03 1.40
N LEU A 36 -1.69 4.00 1.04
CA LEU A 36 -1.67 2.72 1.77
C LEU A 36 -1.07 2.86 3.17
N ASP A 37 -0.10 3.76 3.34
CA ASP A 37 0.58 4.02 4.61
C ASP A 37 -0.19 4.99 5.53
N ASN A 38 -1.35 5.50 5.07
CA ASN A 38 -2.19 6.49 5.77
C ASN A 38 -1.48 7.82 6.06
N GLU A 39 -0.56 8.24 5.19
CA GLU A 39 0.23 9.47 5.34
C GLU A 39 -0.40 10.68 4.64
N LEU A 40 -1.57 10.51 4.03
CA LEU A 40 -2.27 11.55 3.28
C LEU A 40 -3.40 12.19 4.10
N SER A 41 -3.70 13.46 3.80
CA SER A 41 -4.86 14.13 4.38
C SER A 41 -6.18 13.49 3.92
N SER A 42 -7.24 13.70 4.72
CA SER A 42 -8.60 13.21 4.43
C SER A 42 -9.09 13.57 3.02
N ASP A 43 -8.78 14.79 2.58
CA ASP A 43 -9.27 15.35 1.32
C ASP A 43 -8.64 14.62 0.13
N VAL A 44 -7.32 14.40 0.18
CA VAL A 44 -6.57 13.67 -0.85
C VAL A 44 -7.00 12.20 -0.88
N CYS A 45 -7.24 11.58 0.27
CA CYS A 45 -7.80 10.23 0.36
C CYS A 45 -9.18 10.14 -0.29
N SER A 46 -10.00 11.19 -0.20
CA SER A 46 -11.31 11.24 -0.88
C SER A 46 -11.16 11.33 -2.40
N GLU A 47 -10.28 12.20 -2.90
CA GLU A 47 -9.99 12.33 -4.34
C GLU A 47 -9.51 11.01 -4.95
N ILE A 48 -8.60 10.32 -4.25
CA ILE A 48 -8.08 9.02 -4.68
C ILE A 48 -9.21 7.98 -4.73
N ARG A 49 -10.06 7.90 -3.69
CA ARG A 49 -11.20 6.96 -3.67
C ARG A 49 -12.19 7.21 -4.80
N MET A 50 -12.49 8.47 -5.11
CA MET A 50 -13.35 8.82 -6.24
C MET A 50 -12.76 8.32 -7.55
N HIS A 51 -11.47 8.59 -7.80
CA HIS A 51 -10.81 8.10 -9.02
C HIS A 51 -10.77 6.58 -9.12
N LEU A 52 -10.55 5.88 -8.01
CA LEU A 52 -10.55 4.41 -7.99
C LEU A 52 -11.94 3.85 -8.32
N GLY A 53 -13.02 4.53 -7.93
CA GLY A 53 -14.38 4.16 -8.31
C GLY A 53 -14.68 4.34 -9.81
N ASP A 54 -14.04 5.33 -10.44
CA ASP A 54 -14.25 5.67 -11.86
C ASP A 54 -13.25 4.99 -12.82
N CYS A 55 -12.17 4.38 -12.30
CA CYS A 55 -11.06 3.87 -13.11
C CYS A 55 -10.66 2.43 -12.73
N PRO A 56 -11.20 1.41 -13.43
CA PRO A 56 -10.88 0.00 -13.20
C PRO A 56 -9.38 -0.33 -13.35
N ASN A 57 -8.66 0.40 -14.20
CA ASN A 57 -7.21 0.19 -14.37
C ASN A 57 -6.43 0.56 -13.09
N CYS A 58 -6.83 1.65 -12.43
CA CYS A 58 -6.19 2.10 -11.18
C CYS A 58 -6.58 1.21 -10.00
N GLU A 59 -7.81 0.69 -9.98
CA GLU A 59 -8.24 -0.31 -9.00
C GLU A 59 -7.39 -1.59 -9.07
N VAL A 60 -7.22 -2.15 -10.27
CA VAL A 60 -6.37 -3.34 -10.48
C VAL A 60 -4.92 -3.09 -10.06
N PHE A 61 -4.41 -1.88 -10.32
CA PHE A 61 -3.06 -1.52 -9.90
C PHE A 61 -2.95 -1.44 -8.36
N LEU A 62 -3.91 -0.81 -7.69
CA LEU A 62 -3.94 -0.72 -6.23
C LEU A 62 -3.96 -2.12 -5.58
N ASP A 63 -4.74 -3.04 -6.12
CA ASP A 63 -4.76 -4.42 -5.63
C ASP A 63 -3.42 -5.14 -5.82
N SER A 64 -2.76 -4.89 -6.96
CA SER A 64 -1.42 -5.42 -7.22
C SER A 64 -0.38 -4.85 -6.24
N LEU A 65 -0.51 -3.56 -5.89
CA LEU A 65 0.34 -2.90 -4.91
C LEU A 65 0.11 -3.47 -3.50
N ARG A 66 -1.15 -3.64 -3.09
CA ARG A 66 -1.52 -4.30 -1.82
C ARG A 66 -0.95 -5.72 -1.72
N GLN A 67 -0.98 -6.47 -2.81
CA GLN A 67 -0.39 -7.81 -2.85
C GLN A 67 1.13 -7.76 -2.64
N THR A 68 1.81 -6.81 -3.28
CA THR A 68 3.25 -6.58 -3.05
C THR A 68 3.54 -6.30 -1.57
N VAL A 69 2.78 -5.41 -0.94
CA VAL A 69 2.91 -5.11 0.51
C VAL A 69 2.73 -6.36 1.36
N ARG A 70 1.70 -7.17 1.09
CA ARG A 70 1.48 -8.44 1.81
C ARG A 70 2.68 -9.37 1.64
N LEU A 71 3.18 -9.57 0.43
CA LEU A 71 4.34 -10.43 0.18
C LEU A 71 5.58 -9.96 0.98
N CYS A 72 5.81 -8.65 1.06
CA CYS A 72 6.88 -8.09 1.88
C CYS A 72 6.69 -8.35 3.38
N GLN A 73 5.46 -8.24 3.89
CA GLN A 73 5.14 -8.48 5.31
C GLN A 73 5.29 -9.94 5.74
N HIS A 74 5.07 -10.90 4.83
CA HIS A 74 5.21 -12.33 5.13
C HIS A 74 6.68 -12.80 5.14
N ARG A 75 7.63 -11.91 4.84
CA ARG A 75 9.05 -12.20 4.99
C ARG A 75 9.38 -12.30 6.48
N PRO A 76 10.04 -13.38 6.95
CA PRO A 76 10.43 -13.48 8.35
C PRO A 76 11.35 -12.31 8.70
N ALA A 77 10.87 -11.44 9.60
CA ALA A 77 11.71 -10.42 10.19
C ALA A 77 12.77 -11.10 11.05
N GLN A 78 14.00 -10.57 11.04
CA GLN A 78 15.00 -11.05 11.96
C GLN A 78 14.52 -10.77 13.40
N PRO A 79 14.50 -11.78 14.28
CA PRO A 79 14.09 -11.56 15.66
C PRO A 79 15.06 -10.56 16.31
N LEU A 80 14.51 -9.62 17.06
CA LEU A 80 15.29 -8.69 17.87
C LEU A 80 16.11 -9.48 18.91
N SER A 81 17.32 -9.01 19.21
CA SER A 81 18.12 -9.57 20.30
C SER A 81 17.38 -9.41 21.63
N GLU A 82 17.61 -10.29 22.60
CA GLU A 82 16.95 -10.22 23.91
C GLU A 82 17.25 -8.88 24.63
N LYS A 83 18.44 -8.34 24.40
CA LYS A 83 18.86 -7.03 24.89
C LYS A 83 17.96 -5.91 24.32
N ASP A 84 17.72 -5.91 23.02
CA ASP A 84 16.91 -4.88 22.35
C ASP A 84 15.43 -5.01 22.75
N ARG A 85 14.92 -6.25 22.85
CA ARG A 85 13.55 -6.52 23.33
C ARG A 85 13.33 -5.97 24.73
N THR A 86 14.27 -6.23 25.64
CA THR A 86 14.20 -5.75 27.03
C THR A 86 14.29 -4.22 27.10
N ALA A 87 15.19 -3.62 26.33
CA ALA A 87 15.35 -2.18 26.26
C ALA A 87 14.07 -1.49 25.74
N LEU A 88 13.50 -1.99 24.64
CA LEU A 88 12.28 -1.46 24.05
C LEU A 88 11.08 -1.58 25.00
N ARG A 89 10.92 -2.74 25.64
CA ARG A 89 9.84 -2.96 26.63
C ARG A 89 9.93 -1.97 27.80
N ARG A 90 11.14 -1.73 28.31
CA ARG A 90 11.37 -0.75 29.40
C ARG A 90 11.00 0.66 28.96
N GLN A 91 11.38 1.06 27.74
CA GLN A 91 11.06 2.38 27.19
C GLN A 91 9.55 2.58 27.03
N ILE A 92 8.83 1.57 26.52
CA ILE A 92 7.37 1.62 26.37
C ILE A 92 6.69 1.80 27.73
N LEU A 93 7.05 0.98 28.73
CA LEU A 93 6.46 1.06 30.08
C LEU A 93 6.68 2.44 30.71
N LYS A 94 7.91 2.97 30.64
CA LYS A 94 8.24 4.30 31.15
C LYS A 94 7.42 5.40 30.46
N ALA A 95 7.21 5.29 29.14
CA ALA A 95 6.42 6.27 28.38
C ALA A 95 4.93 6.21 28.73
N THR A 96 4.40 5.03 29.08
CA THR A 96 3.00 4.87 29.51
C THR A 96 2.76 5.27 30.97
N GLU A 97 3.79 5.23 31.82
CA GLU A 97 3.72 5.67 33.24
C GLU A 97 3.88 7.19 33.41
N ALA A 98 4.38 7.87 32.38
CA ALA A 98 4.61 9.32 32.38
C ALA A 98 3.43 10.13 31.81
N VAL A 99 2.31 9.46 31.52
CA VAL A 99 1.02 10.03 31.07
C VAL A 99 -0.01 9.81 32.17
#